data_AF-A0A933V2I4-F1
#
_entry.id   AF-A0A933V2I4-F1
#
_cell.length_a   1.000
_cell.length_b   1.000
_cell.length_c   1.000
_cell.angle_alpha   90.00
_cell.angle_beta   90.00
_cell.angle_gamma   90.00
#
_symmetry.space_group_name_H-M   'P 1'
#
loop_
_entity.id
_entity.type
_entity.pdbx_description
1 polymer ?
#
loop_
_entity_poly.entity_id
_entity_poly.type
_entity_poly.pdbx_seq_one_letter_code
_entity_poly.pdbx_strand_id
1 'polypeptide(L)' 'MVDYSTKKITRDLLEEIKQALKNVRGYGSVEIYVQDHKVTQITERNIKKTSHNIKDL' A
#
# COMPACT_ATOMS: atom_id res chain seq x y z
N MET A 1 12.47 -17.86 1.97
CA MET A 1 11.23 -17.41 2.64
C MET A 1 11.37 -15.91 2.81
N VAL A 2 10.41 -15.12 2.33
CA VAL A 2 10.51 -13.65 2.38
C VAL A 2 10.41 -13.19 3.84
N ASP A 3 11.33 -12.31 4.25
CA ASP A 3 11.34 -11.73 5.60
C ASP A 3 10.69 -10.34 5.57
N TYR A 4 9.48 -10.30 6.12
CA TYR A 4 8.65 -9.11 6.24
C TYR A 4 8.80 -8.40 7.60
N SER A 5 9.91 -8.61 8.30
CA SER A 5 10.23 -7.93 9.56
C SER A 5 10.26 -6.41 9.42
N THR A 6 9.60 -5.71 10.35
CA THR A 6 9.69 -4.24 10.43
C THR A 6 10.98 -3.77 11.09
N LYS A 7 11.69 -4.66 11.80
CA LYS A 7 13.01 -4.37 12.39
C LYS A 7 14.13 -4.46 11.36
N LYS A 8 13.90 -5.19 10.27
CA LYS A 8 14.83 -5.36 9.16
C LYS A 8 14.06 -5.25 7.86
N ILE A 9 13.90 -4.03 7.37
CA ILE A 9 13.21 -3.77 6.11
C ILE A 9 14.07 -4.35 4.97
N THR A 10 13.63 -5.49 4.45
CA THR A 10 14.31 -6.19 3.36
C THR A 10 13.96 -5.58 2.00
N ARG A 11 14.77 -5.90 0.98
CA ARG A 11 14.47 -5.52 -0.40
C ARG A 11 13.13 -6.10 -0.86
N ASP A 12 12.84 -7.34 -0.50
CA ASP A 12 11.60 -8.01 -0.88
C ASP A 12 10.37 -7.31 -0.28
N LEU A 13 10.41 -6.93 1.01
CA LEU A 13 9.34 -6.14 1.63
C LEU A 13 9.15 -4.77 0.94
N LEU A 14 10.25 -4.12 0.56
CA LEU A 14 10.18 -2.85 -0.19
C LEU A 14 9.57 -3.03 -1.58
N GLU A 15 9.92 -4.11 -2.30
CA GLU A 15 9.36 -4.37 -3.63
C GLU A 15 7.86 -4.70 -3.55
N GLU A 16 7.41 -5.44 -2.53
CA GLU A 16 5.98 -5.67 -2.30
C GLU A 16 5.21 -4.36 -2.05
N ILE A 17 5.73 -3.48 -1.19
CA ILE A 17 5.11 -2.17 -0.94
C ILE A 17 5.09 -1.31 -2.22
N LYS A 18 6.18 -1.30 -2.99
CA LYS A 18 6.23 -0.59 -4.27
C LYS A 18 5.20 -1.13 -5.26
N GLN A 19 5.04 -2.45 -5.32
CA GLN A 19 4.08 -3.07 -6.22
C GLN A 19 2.65 -2.73 -5.80
N ALA A 20 2.35 -2.76 -4.51
CA ALA A 20 1.04 -2.37 -3.98
C ALA A 20 0.69 -0.92 -4.32
N LEU A 21 1.66 0.00 -4.22
CA LEU A 21 1.48 1.39 -4.62
C LEU A 21 1.24 1.54 -6.13
N LYS A 22 1.94 0.79 -6.98
CA LYS A 22 1.74 0.80 -8.45
C LYS A 22 0.38 0.27 -8.87
N ASN A 23 -0.21 -0.63 -8.08
CA ASN A 23 -1.51 -1.21 -8.37
C ASN A 23 -2.68 -0.25 -8.07
N VAL A 24 -2.43 0.87 -7.38
CA VAL A 24 -3.44 1.92 -7.17
C VAL A 24 -3.60 2.77 -8.42
N ARG A 25 -4.75 2.65 -9.08
CA ARG A 25 -5.09 3.28 -10.37
C ARG A 25 -5.73 4.65 -10.16
N GLY A 26 -4.92 5.62 -9.77
CA GLY A 26 -5.30 7.04 -9.68
C GLY A 26 -5.72 7.48 -8.27
N TYR A 27 -6.79 6.89 -7.72
CA TYR A 27 -7.21 7.16 -6.34
C TYR A 27 -7.34 5.86 -5.56
N GLY A 28 -6.91 5.86 -4.30
CA GLY A 28 -6.93 4.68 -3.47
C GLY A 28 -6.20 4.82 -2.15
N SER A 29 -6.04 3.70 -1.46
CA SER A 29 -5.19 3.53 -0.27
C SER A 29 -4.37 2.25 -0.38
N VAL A 30 -3.19 2.27 0.23
CA VAL A 30 -2.44 1.07 0.60
C VAL A 30 -2.36 1.07 2.12
N GLU A 31 -2.77 -0.04 2.73
CA GLU A 31 -2.80 -0.21 4.19
C GLU A 31 -1.86 -1.36 4.57
N ILE A 32 -0.97 -1.12 5.52
CA ILE A 32 0.03 -2.09 5.99
C ILE A 32 -0.34 -2.49 7.42
N TYR A 33 -0.60 -3.76 7.62
CA TYR A 33 -0.88 -4.33 8.94
C TYR A 33 0.36 -5.05 9.45
N VAL A 34 0.71 -4.74 10.70
CA VAL A 34 1.87 -5.28 11.39
C VAL A 34 1.43 -6.00 12.64
N GLN A 35 1.88 -7.24 12.81
CA GLN A 35 1.72 -8.02 14.02
C GLN A 35 3.07 -8.63 14.40
N ASP A 36 3.42 -8.62 15.69
CA ASP A 36 4.66 -9.22 16.20
C ASP A 36 5.92 -8.77 15.45
N HIS A 37 5.97 -7.47 15.12
CA HIS A 37 7.03 -6.82 14.34
C HIS A 37 7.24 -7.37 12.92
N LYS A 38 6.20 -7.97 12.33
CA LYS A 38 6.19 -8.44 10.94
C LYS A 38 5.01 -7.83 10.21
N VAL A 39 5.22 -7.39 8.97
CA VAL A 39 4.11 -7.11 8.07
C VAL A 39 3.42 -8.43 7.77
N THR A 40 2.14 -8.51 8.13
CA THR A 40 1.32 -9.72 7.94
C THR A 40 0.33 -9.56 6.80
N GLN A 41 -0.02 -8.32 6.45
CA GLN A 41 -0.94 -8.04 5.37
C GLN A 41 -0.64 -6.66 4.76
N ILE A 42 -0.73 -6.60 3.44
CA ILE A 42 -0.79 -5.36 2.67
C ILE A 42 -2.13 -5.37 1.94
N THR A 43 -2.94 -4.35 2.14
CA THR A 43 -4.25 -4.20 1.49
C THR A 43 -4.21 -3.05 0.50
N GLU A 44 -4.70 -3.29 -0.70
CA GLU A 44 -4.80 -2.31 -1.77
C GLU A 44 -6.26 -1.99 -2.03
N ARG A 45 -6.64 -0.72 -1.94
CA ARG A 45 -8.00 -0.27 -2.26
C ARG A 45 -7.97 0.73 -3.39
N ASN A 46 -8.58 0.36 -4.51
CA ASN A 46 -8.82 1.26 -5.63
C ASN A 46 -10.15 1.99 -5.44
N ILE A 47 -10.15 3.31 -5.57
CA ILE A 47 -11.32 4.16 -5.35
C ILE A 47 -11.66 4.87 -6.65
N LYS A 48 -12.85 4.59 -7.21
CA LYS A 48 -13.37 5.38 -8.32
C LYS A 48 -14.00 6.66 -7.78
N LYS A 49 -13.45 7.82 -8.16
CA LYS A 49 -14.09 9.12 -7.89
C LYS A 49 -15.06 9.43 -9.03
N THR A 50 -16.32 9.69 -8.71
CA THR A 50 -17.37 9.96 -9.72
C THR A 50 -17.64 11.44 -9.95
N SER A 51 -17.06 12.34 -9.13
CA SER A 51 -17.19 13.80 -9.28
C SER A 51 -16.11 14.51 -8.44
N HIS A 52 -14.98 14.96 -9.00
CA HIS A 52 -14.04 15.85 -8.29
C HIS A 52 -13.52 16.89 -9.28
N ASN A 53 -14.31 17.95 -9.50
CA ASN A 53 -13.79 19.22 -9.99
C ASN A 53 -13.83 20.18 -8.79
N ILE A 54 -12.69 20.36 -8.11
CA ILE A 54 -12.52 21.36 -7.04
C ILE A 54 -12.05 22.71 -7.63
N LYS A 55 -12.00 22.83 -8.97
CA LYS A 55 -11.80 24.12 -9.63
C LYS A 55 -13.07 24.99 -9.73
N ASP A 56 -14.20 24.52 -9.19
CA ASP A 56 -15.49 25.22 -9.23
C ASP A 56 -15.93 25.79 -7.85
N LEU A 57 -15.00 26.01 -6.92
CA LEU A 57 -15.18 26.78 -5.68
C LEU A 57 -14.15 27.90 -5.57
#